data_AF-A0A315S1Y6-F1
#
_entry.id   AF-A0A315S1Y6-F1
#
_cell.length_a   1.000
_cell.length_b   1.000
_cell.length_c   1.000
_cell.angle_alpha   90.00
_cell.angle_beta   90.00
_cell.angle_gamma   90.00
#
_symmetry.space_group_name_H-M   'P 1'
#
loop_
_entity.id
_entity.type
_entity.pdbx_description
1 polymer ?
#
loop_
_entity_poly.entity_id
_entity_poly.type
_entity_poly.pdbx_seq_one_letter_code
_entity_poly.pdbx_strand_id
1 'polypeptide(L)' 'MSTDYVSGGPVLRAEDLHKMAWHMHYDEGMSWEQIADELEEPHAAVQRMAAAYERLTDTAAAQAQHTLF' A
#
# COMPACT_ATOMS: atom_id res chain seq x y z
N MET A 1 -31.22 -25.29 3.15
CA MET A 1 -30.81 -24.31 2.12
C MET A 1 -31.09 -22.92 2.66
N SER A 2 -30.03 -22.17 2.97
CA SER A 2 -29.87 -20.74 2.68
C SER A 2 -28.68 -20.23 3.51
N THR A 3 -27.52 -20.47 2.91
CA THR A 3 -26.26 -19.69 2.98
C THR A 3 -26.09 -18.73 4.15
N ASP A 4 -25.24 -19.16 5.10
CA ASP A 4 -24.36 -18.28 5.84
C ASP A 4 -23.58 -17.41 4.84
N TYR A 5 -24.04 -16.18 4.63
CA TYR A 5 -23.23 -15.15 4.00
C TYR A 5 -22.13 -14.81 5.00
N VAL A 6 -21.04 -15.56 4.95
CA VAL A 6 -19.77 -15.17 5.56
C VAL A 6 -19.40 -13.86 4.88
N SER A 7 -19.74 -12.75 5.53
CA SER A 7 -19.29 -11.40 5.20
C SER A 7 -17.80 -11.27 5.56
N GLY A 8 -17.01 -12.19 5.01
CA GLY A 8 -15.58 -12.30 5.12
C GLY A 8 -15.05 -12.44 3.70
N GLY A 9 -15.26 -11.39 2.89
CA GLY A 9 -14.33 -11.14 1.79
C GLY A 9 -12.91 -11.09 2.38
N PRO A 10 -11.86 -11.43 1.62
CA PRO A 10 -10.51 -11.31 2.13
C PRO A 10 -10.35 -9.87 2.62
N VAL A 11 -10.30 -9.69 3.94
CA VAL A 11 -9.92 -8.42 4.55
C VAL A 11 -8.47 -8.30 4.12
N LEU A 12 -8.24 -7.63 3.00
CA LEU A 12 -6.91 -7.26 2.58
C LEU A 12 -6.30 -6.61 3.79
N ARG A 13 -5.25 -7.24 4.34
CA ARG A 13 -4.60 -6.69 5.51
C ARG A 13 -4.11 -5.30 5.10
N ALA A 14 -4.05 -4.36 6.04
CA ALA A 14 -3.54 -3.02 5.75
C ALA A 14 -2.20 -3.08 4.98
N GLU A 15 -1.35 -4.06 5.29
CA GLU A 15 -0.10 -4.33 4.57
C GLU A 15 -0.27 -4.71 3.08
N ASP A 16 -1.30 -5.47 2.73
CA ASP A 16 -1.60 -5.83 1.33
C ASP A 16 -2.15 -4.62 0.57
N LEU A 17 -2.99 -3.80 1.22
CA LEU A 17 -3.45 -2.52 0.67
C LEU A 17 -2.27 -1.57 0.41
N HIS A 18 -1.29 -1.49 1.31
CA HIS A 18 -0.10 -0.65 1.11
C HIS A 18 0.72 -1.10 -0.10
N LYS A 19 0.94 -2.41 -0.27
CA LYS A 19 1.66 -2.95 -1.43
C LYS A 19 0.92 -2.69 -2.73
N MET A 20 -0.40 -2.84 -2.71
CA MET A 20 -1.25 -2.60 -3.88
C MET A 20 -1.24 -1.12 -4.27
N ALA A 21 -1.39 -0.21 -3.30
CA ALA A 21 -1.29 1.23 -3.50
C ALA A 21 0.07 1.63 -4.10
N TRP A 22 1.15 1.09 -3.55
CA TRP A 22 2.50 1.35 -4.05
C TRP A 22 2.67 0.84 -5.49
N HIS A 23 2.20 -0.37 -5.78
CA HIS A 23 2.26 -0.93 -7.13
C HIS A 23 1.47 -0.08 -8.14
N MET A 24 0.25 0.37 -7.82
CA MET A 24 -0.51 1.27 -8.70
C MET A 24 0.20 2.60 -8.94
N HIS A 25 0.86 3.17 -7.92
CA HIS A 25 1.58 4.42 -8.08
C HIS A 25 2.81 4.27 -9.00
N TYR A 26 3.58 3.19 -8.83
CA TYR A 26 4.85 3.01 -9.53
C TYR A 26 4.73 2.32 -10.89
N ASP A 27 3.85 1.32 -11.02
CA ASP A 27 3.71 0.53 -12.25
C ASP A 27 2.64 1.12 -13.17
N GLU A 28 1.54 1.64 -12.61
CA GLU A 28 0.45 2.25 -13.40
C GLU A 28 0.55 3.78 -13.50
N GLY A 29 1.42 4.41 -12.71
CA GLY A 29 1.62 5.86 -12.72
C GLY A 29 0.44 6.65 -12.16
N MET A 30 -0.45 6.00 -11.40
CA MET A 30 -1.62 6.65 -10.80
C MET A 30 -1.22 7.66 -9.71
N SER A 31 -1.98 8.74 -9.56
CA SER A 31 -1.77 9.67 -8.45
C SER A 31 -2.27 9.09 -7.13
N TRP A 32 -1.72 9.57 -6.00
CA TRP A 32 -2.18 9.17 -4.67
C TRP A 32 -3.65 9.51 -4.39
N GLU A 33 -4.21 10.51 -5.07
CA GLU A 33 -5.64 10.81 -5.01
C GLU A 33 -6.47 9.75 -5.71
N GLN A 34 -6.09 9.34 -6.92
CA GLN A 34 -6.77 8.29 -7.66
C GLN A 34 -6.72 6.94 -6.91
N ILE A 35 -5.59 6.65 -6.29
CA ILE A 35 -5.42 5.46 -5.47
C ILE A 35 -6.28 5.53 -4.20
N ALA A 36 -6.42 6.71 -3.58
CA ALA A 36 -7.30 6.89 -2.42
C ALA A 36 -8.77 6.64 -2.79
N ASP A 37 -9.20 7.15 -3.95
CA ASP A 37 -10.54 6.92 -4.47
C ASP A 37 -10.77 5.43 -4.81
N GLU A 38 -9.79 4.75 -5.42
CA GLU A 38 -9.87 3.32 -5.77
C GLU A 38 -9.89 2.41 -4.54
N LEU A 39 -9.16 2.79 -3.48
CA LEU A 39 -9.09 2.04 -2.23
C LEU A 39 -10.23 2.39 -1.25
N GLU A 40 -11.07 3.37 -1.58
CA GLU A 40 -12.08 3.96 -0.69
C GLU A 40 -11.49 4.44 0.66
N GLU A 41 -10.21 4.82 0.66
CA GLU A 41 -9.47 5.25 1.85
C GLU A 41 -9.27 6.77 1.83
N PRO A 42 -9.19 7.45 2.99
CA PRO A 42 -8.94 8.88 3.01
C PRO A 42 -7.53 9.16 2.48
N HIS A 43 -7.42 10.15 1.59
CA HIS A 43 -6.14 10.57 0.99
C HIS A 43 -5.04 10.82 2.04
N ALA A 44 -5.39 11.38 3.20
CA ALA A 44 -4.45 11.58 4.30
C ALA A 44 -3.94 10.28 4.96
N ALA A 45 -4.68 9.17 4.88
CA ALA A 45 -4.17 7.85 5.24
C ALA A 45 -3.19 7.37 4.16
N VAL A 46 -3.56 7.44 2.88
CA VAL A 46 -2.71 7.02 1.75
C VAL A 46 -1.37 7.74 1.74
N GLN A 47 -1.35 9.06 1.94
CA GLN A 47 -0.10 9.82 2.04
C GLN A 47 0.78 9.40 3.21
N ARG A 48 0.18 9.13 4.39
CA ARG A 48 0.93 8.63 5.56
C ARG A 48 1.50 7.24 5.30
N MET A 49 0.77 6.40 4.59
CA MET A 49 1.17 5.05 4.20
C MET A 49 2.33 5.11 3.18
N ALA A 50 2.20 5.93 2.14
CA ALA A 50 3.26 6.18 1.16
C ALA A 50 4.55 6.69 1.81
N ALA A 51 4.45 7.70 2.69
CA ALA A 51 5.62 8.24 3.41
C ALA A 51 6.24 7.24 4.40
N ALA A 52 5.48 6.29 4.94
CA ALA A 52 6.01 5.22 5.79
C ALA A 52 6.77 4.18 4.94
N TYR A 53 6.21 3.79 3.79
CA TYR A 53 6.83 2.84 2.89
C TYR A 53 8.09 3.40 2.21
N GLU A 54 8.07 4.68 1.82
CA GLU A 54 9.24 5.38 1.28
C GLU A 54 10.40 5.39 2.30
N ARG A 55 10.13 5.73 3.57
CA ARG A 55 11.16 5.68 4.63
C ARG A 55 11.73 4.28 4.86
N LEU A 56 10.89 3.25 4.83
CA LEU A 56 11.33 1.85 4.92
C LEU A 56 12.21 1.47 3.73
N THR A 57 11.82 1.88 2.53
CA THR A 57 12.56 1.60 1.30
C THR A 57 13.89 2.35 1.26
N ASP A 58 13.91 3.62 1.67
CA ASP A 58 15.13 4.43 1.77
C ASP A 58 16.08 3.87 2.84
N THR A 59 15.55 3.42 3.98
CA THR A 59 16.35 2.74 5.02
C THR A 59 16.93 1.42 4.49
N ALA A 60 16.14 0.62 3.78
CA ALA A 60 16.60 -0.62 3.17
C ALA A 60 17.64 -0.37 2.06
N ALA A 61 17.46 0.67 1.26
CA ALA A 61 18.42 1.09 0.23
C ALA A 61 19.73 1.58 0.86
N ALA A 62 19.66 2.36 1.94
CA ALA A 62 20.82 2.81 2.71
C ALA A 62 21.58 1.63 3.34
N GLN A 63 20.87 0.63 3.87
CA GLN A 63 21.47 -0.60 4.39
C GLN A 63 22.12 -1.44 3.28
N ALA A 64 21.51 -1.53 2.09
CA ALA A 64 22.10 -2.20 0.95
C ALA A 64 23.39 -1.51 0.47
N GLN A 65 23.42 -0.17 0.45
CA GLN A 65 24.62 0.61 0.15
C GLN A 65 25.76 0.37 1.15
N HIS A 66 25.43 0.27 2.45
CA HIS A 66 26.41 -0.04 3.49
C HIS A 66 26.99 -1.46 3.41
N THR A 67 26.33 -2.38 2.71
CA THR A 67 26.78 -3.78 2.56
C THR A 67 27.68 -3.96 1.33
N LEU A 68 27.70 -2.99 0.41
CA LEU A 68 28.50 -3.02 -0.82
C LEU A 68 29.92 -2.43 -0.66
N PHE A 69 30.26 -1.92 0.52
CA PHE A 69 31.59 -1.43 0.90
C PHE A 69 32.12 -2.18 2.12
#